data_AF-A0A8K0I7L9-F1
#
_entry.id   AF-A0A8K0I7L9-F1
#
_cell.length_a   1.000
_cell.length_b   1.000
_cell.length_c   1.000
_cell.angle_alpha   90.00
_cell.angle_beta   90.00
_cell.angle_gamma   90.00
#
_symmetry.space_group_name_H-M   'P 1'
#
loop_
_entity.id
_entity.type
_entity.pdbx_description
1 polymer ?
#
loop_
_entity_poly.entity_id
_entity_poly.type
_entity_poly.pdbx_seq_one_letter_code
_entity_poly.pdbx_strand_id
1 'polypeptide(L)' 'MMLQILFQQYPGFREVRMIEAKPGIAFVEFGDDMQASIAMQALQGFKITPQNPMAITYAKK' A
#
# COMPACT_ATOMS: atom_id res chain seq x y z
N MET A 1 6.52 -1.59 -9.63
CA MET A 1 7.51 -2.52 -9.04
C MET A 1 7.88 -2.17 -7.60
N MET A 2 8.24 -0.92 -7.27
CA MET A 2 8.65 -0.56 -5.89
C MET A 2 7.59 -0.81 -4.82
N LEU A 3 6.31 -0.50 -5.06
CA LEU A 3 5.25 -0.74 -4.06
C LEU A 3 5.09 -2.21 -3.73
N GLN A 4 5.13 -3.10 -4.72
CA GLN A 4 5.08 -4.54 -4.48
C GLN A 4 6.21 -5.00 -3.56
N ILE A 5 7.43 -4.49 -3.76
CA ILE A 5 8.58 -4.81 -2.91
C ILE A 5 8.36 -4.36 -1.45
N LEU A 6 7.73 -3.21 -1.23
CA LEU A 6 7.41 -2.73 0.11
C LEU A 6 6.33 -3.59 0.77
N PHE A 7 5.22 -3.85 0.08
CA PHE A 7 4.05 -4.50 0.66
C PHE A 7 4.17 -6.03 0.78
N GLN A 8 4.93 -6.70 -0.09
CA GLN A 8 5.10 -8.16 -0.05
C GLN A 8 5.84 -8.67 1.19
N GLN A 9 6.49 -7.78 1.96
CA GLN A 9 7.18 -8.11 3.20
C GLN A 9 6.22 -8.37 4.36
N TYR A 10 4.96 -7.95 4.22
CA TYR A 10 3.95 -8.08 5.26
C TYR A 10 3.09 -9.33 5.04
N PRO A 11 2.71 -10.06 6.11
CA PRO A 11 1.88 -11.24 5.99
C PRO A 11 0.57 -10.95 5.27
N GLY A 12 0.14 -11.87 4.41
CA GLY A 12 -1.15 -11.79 3.74
C GLY A 12 -1.20 -10.91 2.50
N PHE A 13 -0.08 -10.36 2.04
CA PHE A 13 -0.03 -9.62 0.78
C PHE A 13 -0.54 -10.47 -0.40
N ARG A 14 -1.43 -9.89 -1.21
CA ARG A 14 -1.97 -10.54 -2.42
C ARG A 14 -1.50 -9.85 -3.69
N GLU A 15 -1.88 -8.59 -3.86
CA GLU A 15 -1.56 -7.83 -5.07
C GLU A 15 -1.39 -6.34 -4.81
N VAL A 16 -0.68 -5.68 -5.74
CA VAL A 16 -0.72 -4.22 -5.90
C VAL A 16 -1.23 -3.91 -7.30
N ARG A 17 -2.26 -3.06 -7.40
CA ARG A 17 -2.79 -2.56 -8.66
C ARG A 17 -2.68 -1.04 -8.73
N MET A 18 -1.93 -0.55 -9.72
CA MET A 18 -1.83 0.87 -10.03
C MET A 18 -3.10 1.32 -10.77
N ILE A 19 -3.55 2.56 -10.53
CA ILE A 19 -4.66 3.13 -11.30
C ILE A 19 -4.11 4.02 -12.40
N GLU A 20 -4.18 3.56 -13.65
CA GLU A 20 -3.69 4.32 -14.81
C GLU A 20 -4.39 5.68 -14.96
N ALA A 21 -5.70 5.73 -14.66
CA ALA A 21 -6.49 6.95 -14.71
C ALA A 21 -6.13 7.98 -13.62
N LYS A 22 -5.39 7.58 -12.58
CA LYS A 22 -4.99 8.45 -11.45
C LYS A 22 -3.55 8.13 -11.02
N PRO A 23 -2.55 8.67 -11.73
CA PRO A 23 -1.14 8.49 -11.37
C PRO A 23 -0.88 8.86 -9.91
N GLY A 24 -0.12 8.01 -9.20
CA GLY A 24 0.16 8.17 -7.78
C GLY A 24 -0.84 7.48 -6.84
N ILE A 25 -1.91 6.89 -7.37
CA ILE A 25 -2.83 6.04 -6.60
C ILE A 25 -2.62 4.57 -6.95
N ALA A 26 -2.56 3.74 -5.90
CA ALA A 26 -2.53 2.29 -6.01
C ALA A 26 -3.48 1.68 -4.99
N PHE A 27 -4.00 0.51 -5.32
CA PHE A 27 -4.69 -0.38 -4.38
C PHE A 27 -3.78 -1.53 -4.02
N VAL A 28 -3.78 -1.90 -2.75
CA VAL A 28 -3.05 -3.06 -2.24
C VAL A 28 -4.06 -3.97 -1.57
N GLU A 29 -4.09 -5.24 -1.97
CA GLU A 29 -4.97 -6.24 -1.39
C GLU A 29 -4.20 -7.13 -0.41
N PHE A 30 -4.84 -7.40 0.73
CA PHE A 30 -4.36 -8.31 1.76
C PHE A 30 -5.42 -9.39 2.05
N GLY A 31 -5.01 -10.45 2.74
CA GLY A 31 -5.88 -11.56 3.12
C GLY A 31 -7.04 -11.17 4.01
N ASP A 32 -6.78 -10.30 4.99
CA ASP A 32 -7.76 -9.78 5.93
C ASP A 32 -7.40 -8.35 6.39
N ASP A 33 -8.35 -7.71 7.09
CA ASP A 33 -8.21 -6.34 7.57
C ASP A 33 -7.09 -6.19 8.62
N MET A 34 -6.80 -7.23 9.40
CA MET A 34 -5.76 -7.20 10.43
C MET A 34 -4.37 -7.18 9.76
N GLN A 35 -4.16 -8.01 8.75
CA GLN A 35 -2.93 -8.05 7.94
C GLN A 35 -2.72 -6.73 7.19
N ALA A 36 -3.79 -6.18 6.61
CA ALA A 36 -3.75 -4.85 6.00
C ALA A 36 -3.37 -3.75 7.02
N SER A 37 -3.91 -3.81 8.24
CA SER A 37 -3.60 -2.86 9.32
C SER A 37 -2.12 -2.85 9.66
N ILE A 38 -1.47 -4.02 9.72
CA ILE A 38 -0.04 -4.14 10.07
C ILE A 38 0.82 -3.43 9.01
N ALA A 39 0.56 -3.71 7.73
CA ALA A 39 1.27 -3.05 6.62
C ALA A 39 1.02 -1.53 6.62
N MET A 40 -0.22 -1.10 6.86
CA MET A 40 -0.58 0.31 6.97
C MET A 40 0.19 0.99 8.11
N GLN A 41 0.20 0.43 9.31
CA GLN A 41 0.89 1.03 10.46
C GLN A 41 2.40 1.19 10.22
N ALA A 42 3.01 0.21 9.55
CA ALA A 42 4.44 0.23 9.28
C ALA A 42 4.85 1.15 8.12
N LEU A 43 4.00 1.28 7.09
CA LEU A 43 4.31 2.05 5.88
C LEU A 43 3.62 3.41 5.82
N GLN A 44 2.79 3.77 6.80
CA GLN A 44 2.13 5.08 6.81
C GLN A 44 3.17 6.19 6.90
N GLY A 45 3.08 7.15 5.99
CA GLY A 45 4.03 8.26 5.91
C GLY A 45 5.41 7.86 5.34
N PHE A 46 5.58 6.62 4.87
CA PHE A 46 6.83 6.17 4.27
C PHE A 46 7.18 7.03 3.06
N LYS A 47 8.39 7.60 3.06
CA LYS A 47 8.87 8.48 2.00
C LYS A 47 9.42 7.65 0.84
N ILE A 48 8.54 7.28 -0.09
CA ILE A 48 8.93 6.70 -1.39
C ILE A 48 9.84 7.68 -2.14
N THR A 49 9.45 8.97 -2.09
CA THR A 49 10.25 10.08 -2.58
C THR A 49 10.48 11.07 -1.44
N PRO A 50 11.58 11.85 -1.44
CA PRO A 50 11.86 12.80 -0.36
C PRO A 50 10.75 13.84 -0.15
N GLN A 51 10.03 14.20 -1.22
CA GLN A 51 9.03 15.26 -1.21
C GLN A 51 7.61 14.77 -0.88
N ASN A 52 7.27 13.51 -1.19
CA ASN A 52 5.90 13.02 -1.07
C ASN A 52 5.85 11.74 -0.22
N PRO A 53 5.50 11.84 1.08
CA PRO A 53 5.23 10.67 1.91
C PRO A 53 3.98 9.94 1.43
N MET A 54 4.01 8.61 1.49
CA MET A 54 2.86 7.78 1.14
C MET A 54 1.75 7.96 2.18
N ALA A 55 0.52 8.15 1.71
CA ALA A 55 -0.68 8.13 2.55
C ALA A 55 -1.50 6.89 2.21
N ILE A 56 -1.74 6.07 3.23
CA ILE A 56 -2.50 4.83 3.16
C ILE A 56 -3.82 5.03 3.90
N THR A 57 -4.91 4.57 3.29
CA THR A 57 -6.25 4.55 3.88
C THR A 57 -6.95 3.27 3.47
N TYR A 58 -7.92 2.81 4.25
CA TYR A 58 -8.76 1.68 3.84
C TYR A 58 -9.59 2.05 2.62
N ALA A 59 -9.62 1.13 1.65
CA ALA A 59 -10.52 1.24 0.52
C ALA A 59 -11.98 1.18 1.01
N LYS A 60 -12.81 2.06 0.49
CA LYS A 60 -14.26 1.97 0.71
C LYS A 60 -14.84 0.91 -0.23
N LYS A 61 -15.84 0.18 0.24
CA LYS A 61 -16.70 -0.65 -0.62
C LYS A 61 -17.40 0.22 -1.66
#